data_AF-A5MZF8-F1
#
_entry.id   AF-A5MZF8-F1
#
_cell.length_a   1.000
_cell.length_b   1.000
_cell.length_c   1.000
_cell.angle_alpha   90.00
_cell.angle_beta   90.00
_cell.angle_gamma   90.00
#
_symmetry.space_group_name_H-M   'P 1'
#
loop_
_entity.id
_entity.type
_entity.pdbx_description
1 polymer ?
#
loop_
_entity_poly.entity_id
_entity_poly.type
_entity_poly.pdbx_seq_one_letter_code
_entity_poly.pdbx_strand_id
1 'polypeptide(L)'
;MGADDKSFLNDKVNKLLFRFAVPAIFSLLVGEFYNIIAIVFAGRYIGTNAIGALTVEFPIQRFFIALGLLIAVGTSTYAARIIGKKDISELKK
;
A
#
# COMPACT_ATOMS: atom_id res chain seq x y z
N MET A 1 -11.05 2.27 11.59
CA MET A 1 -12.38 2.77 11.20
C MET A 1 -12.67 3.97 12.09
N GLY A 2 -12.15 5.13 11.72
CA GLY A 2 -12.21 6.35 12.52
C GLY A 2 -12.37 7.53 11.57
N ALA A 3 -13.29 8.42 11.94
CA ALA A 3 -13.83 9.54 11.19
C ALA A 3 -14.89 9.17 10.12
N ASP A 4 -16.15 9.18 10.58
CA ASP A 4 -17.36 9.43 9.78
C ASP A 4 -17.94 8.26 8.95
N ASP A 5 -18.44 7.22 9.63
CA ASP A 5 -19.13 6.07 9.02
C ASP A 5 -20.38 6.46 8.19
N LYS A 6 -20.97 7.63 8.47
CA LYS A 6 -22.11 8.16 7.72
C LYS A 6 -21.70 8.80 6.38
N SER A 7 -20.42 9.12 6.18
CA SER A 7 -19.92 9.71 4.93
C SER A 7 -19.97 8.71 3.77
N PHE A 8 -19.65 7.43 4.02
CA PHE A 8 -19.70 6.37 3.00
C PHE A 8 -21.11 6.14 2.44
N LEU A 9 -22.16 6.48 3.20
CA LEU A 9 -23.56 6.30 2.82
C LEU A 9 -24.19 7.54 2.17
N ASN A 10 -23.71 8.74 2.51
CA ASN A 10 -24.38 10.01 2.16
C ASN A 10 -23.57 10.92 1.23
N ASP A 11 -22.23 10.79 1.17
CA ASP A 11 -21.41 11.63 0.29
C ASP A 11 -21.38 11.11 -1.16
N LYS A 12 -21.24 12.03 -2.12
CA LYS A 12 -21.01 11.68 -3.53
C LYS A 12 -19.70 10.91 -3.67
N VAL A 13 -19.75 9.81 -4.43
CA VAL A 13 -18.60 8.92 -4.69
C VAL A 13 -17.34 9.71 -5.07
N ASN A 14 -17.47 10.72 -5.94
CA ASN A 14 -16.33 11.52 -6.41
C ASN A 14 -15.61 12.23 -5.25
N LYS A 15 -16.35 12.83 -4.31
CA LYS A 15 -15.79 13.55 -3.16
C LYS A 15 -15.03 12.60 -2.23
N LEU A 16 -15.61 11.42 -2.00
CA LEU A 16 -15.02 10.40 -1.15
C LEU A 16 -13.76 9.81 -1.78
N LEU A 17 -13.82 9.54 -3.09
CA LEU A 17 -12.70 9.04 -3.87
C LEU A 17 -11.51 10.00 -3.80
N PHE A 18 -11.70 11.30 -4.05
CA PHE A 18 -10.61 12.27 -3.91
C PHE A 18 -10.09 12.39 -2.47
N ARG A 19 -10.97 12.34 -1.46
CA ARG A 19 -10.58 12.44 -0.04
C ARG A 19 -9.64 11.31 0.39
N PHE A 20 -9.82 10.09 -0.13
CA PHE A 20 -8.98 8.94 0.20
C PHE A 20 -7.84 8.72 -0.79
N ALA A 21 -8.09 8.90 -2.10
CA ALA A 21 -7.10 8.66 -3.14
C ALA A 21 -5.95 9.67 -3.10
N VAL A 22 -6.22 10.95 -2.85
CA VAL A 22 -5.16 11.98 -2.86
C VAL A 22 -4.10 11.71 -1.77
N PRO A 23 -4.48 11.48 -0.49
CA PRO A 23 -3.50 11.10 0.52
C PRO A 23 -2.79 9.79 0.22
N ALA A 24 -3.50 8.79 -0.32
CA ALA A 24 -2.90 7.49 -0.65
C ALA A 24 -1.84 7.61 -1.76
N ILE A 25 -2.15 8.37 -2.82
CA ILE A 25 -1.21 8.64 -3.93
C ILE A 25 0.01 9.41 -3.40
N PHE A 26 -0.19 10.38 -2.52
CA PHE A 26 0.92 11.14 -1.94
C PHE A 26 1.84 10.25 -1.09
N SER A 27 1.28 9.34 -0.28
CA SER A 27 2.07 8.36 0.49
C SER A 27 2.91 7.46 -0.41
N LEU A 28 2.32 6.95 -1.51
CA LEU A 28 3.04 6.15 -2.50
C LEU A 28 4.16 6.97 -3.15
N LEU A 29 3.88 8.21 -3.52
CA LEU A 29 4.84 9.11 -4.16
C LEU A 29 6.05 9.37 -3.26
N VAL A 30 5.84 9.66 -1.97
CA VAL A 30 6.93 9.86 -1.00
C VAL A 30 7.78 8.60 -0.83
N GLY A 31 7.16 7.42 -0.85
CA GLY A 31 7.88 6.14 -0.81
C GLY A 31 8.80 5.94 -2.00
N GLU A 32 8.33 6.25 -3.21
CA GLU A 32 9.15 6.17 -4.42
C GLU A 32 10.27 7.22 -4.43
N PHE A 33 10.01 8.44 -3.95
CA PHE A 33 11.07 9.45 -3.78
C PHE A 33 12.17 8.98 -2.82
N TYR A 34 11.80 8.34 -1.71
CA TYR A 34 12.77 7.73 -0.81
C TYR A 34 13.65 6.70 -1.53
N ASN A 35 13.04 5.85 -2.36
CA ASN A 35 13.78 4.85 -3.14
C ASN A 35 14.79 5.50 -4.11
N ILE A 36 14.37 6.53 -4.85
CA ILE A 36 15.24 7.29 -5.76
C ILE A 36 16.41 7.91 -5.00
N ILE A 37 16.13 8.61 -3.89
CA ILE A 37 17.16 9.26 -3.07
C ILE A 37 18.15 8.22 -2.55
N ALA A 38 17.66 7.07 -2.06
CA ALA A 38 18.52 5.99 -1.57
C ALA A 38 19.44 5.45 -2.66
N ILE A 39 18.94 5.21 -3.87
CA ILE A 39 19.75 4.74 -5.00
C ILE A 39 20.81 5.78 -5.39
N VAL A 40 20.44 7.06 -5.47
CA VAL A 40 21.38 8.15 -5.80
C VAL A 40 22.47 8.28 -4.74
N PHE A 41 22.11 8.21 -3.47
CA PHE A 41 23.07 8.27 -2.37
C PHE A 41 24.00 7.05 -2.39
N ALA A 42 23.44 5.84 -2.49
CA ALA A 42 24.23 4.62 -2.57
C ALA A 42 25.18 4.63 -3.78
N GLY A 43 24.71 5.06 -4.95
CA GLY A 43 25.52 5.20 -6.14
C GLY A 43 26.63 6.24 -6.02
N ARG A 44 26.40 7.36 -5.33
CA ARG A 44 27.39 8.43 -5.16
C ARG A 44 28.42 8.15 -4.07
N TYR A 45 28.04 7.50 -2.98
CA TYR A 45 28.92 7.27 -1.82
C TYR A 45 29.61 5.90 -1.83
N ILE A 46 28.99 4.86 -2.42
CA ILE A 46 29.55 3.50 -2.48
C ILE A 46 30.01 3.16 -3.91
N GLY A 47 29.40 3.78 -4.93
CA GLY A 47 29.75 3.56 -6.33
C GLY A 47 28.94 2.44 -6.98
N THR A 48 29.43 1.98 -8.14
CA THR A 48 28.76 1.00 -9.02
C THR A 48 28.44 -0.32 -8.32
N ASN A 49 29.25 -0.72 -7.34
CA ASN A 49 29.02 -1.94 -6.57
C ASN A 49 27.70 -1.91 -5.79
N ALA A 50 27.29 -0.76 -5.27
CA ALA A 50 26.01 -0.65 -4.57
C ALA A 50 24.82 -0.77 -5.52
N ILE A 51 24.89 -0.16 -6.70
CA ILE A 51 23.83 -0.26 -7.72
C ILE A 51 23.70 -1.72 -8.21
N GLY A 52 24.84 -2.40 -8.41
CA GLY A 52 24.85 -3.83 -8.73
C GLY A 52 24.24 -4.70 -7.63
N ALA A 53 24.58 -4.43 -6.37
CA ALA A 53 24.02 -5.15 -5.22
C ALA A 53 22.50 -4.95 -5.10
N LEU A 54 22.01 -3.72 -5.25
CA LEU A 54 20.57 -3.42 -5.25
C LEU A 54 19.84 -4.24 -6.32
N THR A 55 20.40 -4.30 -7.54
CA THR A 55 19.83 -5.08 -8.65
C THR A 55 19.66 -6.57 -8.31
N VAL A 56 20.62 -7.16 -7.58
CA VAL A 56 20.57 -8.56 -7.13
C VAL A 56 19.61 -8.75 -5.94
N GLU A 57 19.42 -7.73 -5.11
CA GLU A 57 18.46 -7.71 -4.00
C GLU A 57 17.01 -7.66 -4.49
N PHE A 58 16.73 -6.92 -5.57
CA PHE A 58 15.37 -6.66 -6.08
C PHE A 58 14.48 -7.91 -6.17
N PRO A 59 14.91 -9.06 -6.74
CA PRO A 59 14.09 -10.27 -6.80
C PRO A 59 13.65 -10.78 -5.42
N ILE A 60 14.56 -10.77 -4.44
CA ILE A 60 14.28 -11.22 -3.08
C ILE A 60 13.31 -10.26 -2.39
N GLN A 61 13.56 -8.95 -2.51
CA GLN A 61 12.67 -7.91 -2.00
C GLN A 61 11.26 -8.04 -2.60
N ARG A 62 11.16 -8.25 -3.92
CA ARG A 62 9.88 -8.40 -4.63
C ARG A 62 9.11 -9.63 -4.18
N PHE A 63 9.80 -10.73 -3.86
CA PHE A 63 9.18 -11.93 -3.31
C PHE A 63 8.47 -11.62 -1.98
N PHE A 64 9.15 -10.92 -1.05
CA PHE A 64 8.54 -10.54 0.22
C PHE A 64 7.38 -9.55 0.06
N ILE A 65 7.53 -8.56 -0.83
CA ILE A 65 6.43 -7.62 -1.14
C ILE A 65 5.23 -8.36 -1.70
N ALA A 66 5.43 -9.33 -2.61
CA ALA A 66 4.34 -10.12 -3.18
C ALA A 66 3.60 -10.94 -2.11
N LEU A 67 4.31 -11.57 -1.17
CA LEU A 67 3.70 -12.28 -0.05
C LEU A 67 2.91 -11.32 0.87
N GLY A 68 3.48 -10.15 1.18
CA GLY A 68 2.80 -9.14 1.98
C GLY A 68 1.52 -8.64 1.32
N LEU A 69 1.57 -8.37 0.00
CA LEU A 69 0.42 -7.96 -0.78
C LEU A 69 -0.65 -9.05 -0.88
N LEU A 70 -0.25 -10.31 -1.04
CA LEU A 70 -1.17 -11.45 -1.07
C LEU A 70 -2.04 -11.47 0.19
N ILE A 71 -1.41 -11.34 1.36
CA ILE A 71 -2.11 -11.34 2.64
C ILE A 71 -2.93 -10.06 2.81
N ALA A 72 -2.34 -8.89 2.55
CA ALA A 72 -3.01 -7.60 2.75
C ALA A 72 -4.24 -7.44 1.86
N VAL A 73 -4.12 -7.74 0.56
CA VAL A 73 -5.22 -7.63 -0.39
C VAL A 73 -6.22 -8.76 -0.20
N GLY A 74 -5.76 -9.99 0.08
CA GLY A 74 -6.62 -11.14 0.33
C GLY A 74 -7.52 -10.95 1.54
N THR A 75 -6.95 -10.52 2.67
CA THR A 75 -7.72 -10.24 3.90
C THR A 75 -8.65 -9.04 3.73
N SER A 76 -8.20 -7.97 3.08
CA SER A 76 -9.04 -6.79 2.80
C SER A 76 -10.24 -7.15 1.91
N THR A 77 -10.01 -7.97 0.87
CA THR A 77 -11.08 -8.43 -0.04
C THR A 77 -12.06 -9.35 0.67
N TYR A 78 -11.57 -10.28 1.49
CA TYR A 78 -12.40 -11.17 2.31
C TYR A 78 -13.27 -10.39 3.30
N ALA A 79 -12.66 -9.45 4.04
CA ALA A 79 -13.36 -8.57 4.97
C ALA A 79 -14.41 -7.71 4.27
N ALA A 80 -14.09 -7.11 3.13
CA ALA A 80 -15.04 -6.32 2.34
C ALA A 80 -16.26 -7.15 1.91
N ARG A 81 -16.05 -8.42 1.53
CA ARG A 81 -17.14 -9.32 1.15
C ARG A 81 -18.06 -9.66 2.33
N ILE A 82 -17.52 -9.91 3.52
CA ILE A 82 -18.31 -10.20 4.73
C ILE A 82 -19.10 -8.96 5.17
N ILE A 83 -18.44 -7.79 5.24
CA ILE A 83 -19.08 -6.53 5.58
C ILE A 83 -20.23 -6.24 4.61
N GLY A 84 -20.01 -6.46 3.30
CA GLY A 84 -21.05 -6.30 2.28
C GLY A 84 -22.26 -7.24 2.46
N LYS A 85 -22.05 -8.44 3.01
CA LYS A 85 -23.12 -9.39 3.36
C LYS A 85 -23.85 -9.08 4.67
N LYS A 86 -23.39 -8.08 5.44
CA LYS A 86 -23.87 -7.74 6.80
C LYS A 86 -23.73 -8.87 7.84
N ASP A 87 -22.92 -9.89 7.57
CA ASP A 87 -22.73 -11.04 8.48
C ASP A 87 -21.44 -10.88 9.31
N ILE A 88 -21.44 -9.91 10.23
CA ILE A 88 -20.24 -9.55 11.01
C ILE A 88 -19.84 -10.64 12.03
N SER A 89 -20.70 -11.62 12.26
CA SER A 89 -20.46 -12.81 13.08
C SER A 89 -19.28 -13.64 12.57
N GLU A 90 -19.09 -13.70 11.25
CA GLU A 90 -18.04 -14.48 10.59
C GLU A 90 -16.65 -13.82 10.69
N LEU A 91 -16.60 -12.50 10.90
CA LEU A 91 -15.35 -11.71 11.01
C LEU A 91 -14.61 -11.88 12.35
N LYS A 92 -15.30 -12.42 13.37
CA LYS A 92 -14.81 -12.52 14.76
C LYS A 92 -14.38 -13.93 15.16
N LYS A 93 -14.50 -14.90 14.26
CA LYS A 93 -14.06 -16.29 14.43
C LYS A 93 -12.64 -16.47 13.92
#